data_AF-A0A848U4E8-F1
#
_entry.id   AF-A0A848U4E8-F1
#
_cell.length_a   1.000
_cell.length_b   1.000
_cell.length_c   1.000
_cell.angle_alpha   90.00
_cell.angle_beta   90.00
_cell.angle_gamma   90.00
#
_symmetry.space_group_name_H-M   'P 1'
#
loop_
_entity.id
_entity.type
_entity.pdbx_description
1 polymer ?
#
loop_
_entity_poly.entity_id
_entity_poly.type
_entity_poly.pdbx_seq_one_letter_code
_entity_poly.pdbx_strand_id
1 'polypeptide(L)'
;MIIDPRILADTLEICTTGNAQIRLMNDIRWPWLILLPVQADIQELHDLTSEQRKLFMTEVNRASRVMKETTGCLSVNIAMLGNVVPQLHCHVVARHEGDPNWPGPVWGHEAPRAYTGQAPVALMDAVRSAFTRE
;
A
#
# COMPACT_ATOMS: atom_id res chain seq x y z
N MET A 1 -0.18 13.21 11.77
CA MET A 1 -0.77 11.87 11.63
C MET A 1 -0.12 10.95 12.66
N ILE A 2 -0.93 10.22 13.42
CA ILE A 2 -0.46 9.13 14.29
C ILE A 2 -0.77 7.84 13.55
N ILE A 3 0.21 6.95 13.37
CA ILE A 3 0.04 5.69 12.65
C ILE A 3 -0.08 4.57 13.67
N ASP A 4 -1.01 3.65 13.42
CA ASP A 4 -1.21 2.47 14.26
C ASP A 4 0.12 1.70 14.43
N PRO A 5 0.50 1.35 15.67
CA PRO A 5 1.75 0.63 15.94
C PRO A 5 1.91 -0.68 15.16
N ARG A 6 0.81 -1.38 14.82
CA ARG A 6 0.84 -2.60 14.00
C ARG A 6 1.25 -2.28 12.57
N ILE A 7 0.71 -1.22 11.98
CA ILE A 7 1.13 -0.77 10.65
C ILE A 7 2.61 -0.41 10.68
N LEU A 8 3.09 0.31 11.70
CA LEU A 8 4.51 0.64 11.82
C LEU A 8 5.41 -0.60 11.95
N ALA A 9 4.96 -1.61 12.71
CA ALA A 9 5.71 -2.87 12.87
C ALA A 9 5.77 -3.71 11.59
N ASP A 10 4.68 -3.71 10.82
CA ASP A 10 4.52 -4.58 9.65
C ASP A 10 4.99 -3.94 8.34
N THR A 11 5.38 -2.65 8.34
CA THR A 11 5.66 -1.92 7.10
C THR A 11 6.87 -0.98 7.18
N LEU A 12 7.54 -0.82 6.05
CA LEU A 12 8.67 0.09 5.86
C LEU A 12 8.19 1.38 5.19
N GLU A 13 8.57 2.55 5.71
CA GLU A 13 8.20 3.82 5.09
C GLU A 13 8.91 4.04 3.74
N ILE A 14 8.17 4.51 2.73
CA ILE A 14 8.76 4.92 1.45
C ILE A 14 8.82 6.44 1.35
N CYS A 15 7.66 7.10 1.45
CA CYS A 15 7.51 8.56 1.39
C CYS A 15 6.15 9.02 1.93
N THR A 16 6.01 10.32 2.14
CA THR A 16 4.76 10.98 2.54
C THR A 16 4.48 12.17 1.60
N THR A 17 3.24 12.28 1.11
CA THR A 17 2.74 13.45 0.35
C THR A 17 1.82 14.31 1.20
N GLY A 18 1.24 15.36 0.61
CA GLY A 18 0.19 16.15 1.26
C GLY A 18 -1.12 15.38 1.50
N ASN A 19 -1.31 14.22 0.88
CA ASN A 19 -2.59 13.49 0.90
C ASN A 19 -2.48 12.07 1.47
N ALA A 20 -1.31 11.43 1.33
CA ALA A 20 -1.11 10.07 1.84
C ALA A 20 0.33 9.82 2.33
N GLN A 21 0.49 8.92 3.28
CA GLN A 21 1.76 8.23 3.48
C GLN A 21 1.76 6.89 2.76
N ILE A 22 2.85 6.60 2.07
CA ILE A 22 3.05 5.38 1.30
C ILE A 22 4.12 4.53 1.98
N ARG A 23 3.76 3.28 2.27
CA ARG A 23 4.60 2.30 2.97
C ARG A 23 4.65 1.00 2.19
N LEU A 24 5.73 0.25 2.35
CA LEU A 24 5.90 -1.10 1.82
C LEU A 24 5.53 -2.12 2.90
N MET A 25 4.62 -3.05 2.62
CA MET A 25 4.37 -4.19 3.49
C MET A 25 5.63 -5.05 3.59
N ASN A 26 6.02 -5.44 4.81
CA ASN A 26 7.18 -6.29 5.07
C ASN A 26 6.86 -7.77 4.80
N ASP A 27 6.42 -8.06 3.58
CA ASP A 27 6.12 -9.40 3.10
C ASP A 27 6.65 -9.59 1.67
N ILE A 28 7.76 -10.30 1.53
CA ILE A 28 8.47 -10.51 0.26
C ILE A 28 7.65 -11.30 -0.77
N ARG A 29 6.59 -11.97 -0.34
CA ARG A 29 5.79 -12.86 -1.21
C ARG A 29 5.09 -12.10 -2.33
N TRP A 30 4.76 -10.83 -2.14
CA TRP A 30 4.15 -9.98 -3.17
C TRP A 30 4.71 -8.56 -3.08
N PRO A 31 4.89 -7.85 -4.21
CA PRO A 31 5.06 -6.41 -4.16
C PRO A 31 3.75 -5.78 -3.63
N TRP A 32 3.83 -5.15 -2.45
CA TRP A 32 2.65 -4.74 -1.71
C TRP A 32 2.86 -3.40 -1.00
N LEU A 33 2.12 -2.38 -1.45
CA LEU A 33 2.08 -1.06 -0.82
C LEU A 33 0.86 -0.91 0.11
N ILE A 34 1.06 -0.11 1.16
CA ILE A 34 0.02 0.36 2.08
C ILE A 34 0.00 1.89 1.98
N LEU A 35 -1.16 2.45 1.66
CA LEU A 35 -1.38 3.90 1.65
C LEU A 35 -2.30 4.29 2.80
N LEU A 36 -1.90 5.29 3.58
CA LEU A 36 -2.70 5.87 4.67
C LEU A 36 -3.04 7.32 4.32
N PRO A 37 -4.29 7.78 4.44
CA PRO A 37 -4.60 9.20 4.32
C PRO A 37 -3.93 9.99 5.46
N VAL A 38 -3.55 11.24 5.22
CA VAL A 38 -2.88 12.07 6.25
C VAL A 38 -3.82 12.52 7.37
N GLN A 39 -5.14 12.42 7.17
CA GLN A 39 -6.15 12.77 8.15
C GLN A 39 -6.08 11.84 9.37
N ALA A 40 -6.20 12.42 10.56
CA ALA A 40 -6.25 11.67 11.81
C ALA A 40 -7.63 11.02 12.01
N ASP A 41 -7.65 9.92 12.76
CA ASP A 41 -8.86 9.27 13.27
C ASP A 41 -9.89 8.83 12.21
N ILE A 42 -9.43 8.60 10.97
CA ILE A 42 -10.23 8.05 9.88
C ILE A 42 -10.16 6.53 9.94
N GLN A 43 -11.33 5.87 9.94
CA GLN A 43 -11.41 4.40 9.91
C GLN A 43 -11.89 3.90 8.56
N GLU A 44 -12.83 4.62 7.96
CA GLU A 44 -13.49 4.23 6.73
C GLU A 44 -13.33 5.28 5.63
N LEU A 45 -13.41 4.83 4.37
CA LEU A 45 -13.33 5.73 3.21
C LEU A 45 -14.42 6.81 3.22
N HIS A 46 -15.57 6.53 3.84
CA HIS A 46 -16.70 7.45 3.93
C HIS A 46 -16.59 8.46 5.10
N ASP A 47 -15.62 8.30 5.99
CA ASP A 47 -15.31 9.29 7.04
C ASP A 47 -14.55 10.50 6.46
N LEU A 48 -13.87 10.32 5.32
CA LEU A 48 -13.20 11.39 4.61
C LEU A 48 -14.22 12.33 3.97
N THR A 49 -13.91 13.63 3.96
CA THR A 49 -14.68 14.58 3.15
C THR A 49 -14.56 14.24 1.66
N SER A 50 -15.50 14.73 0.84
CA SER A 50 -15.47 14.46 -0.60
C SER A 50 -14.13 14.85 -1.25
N GLU A 51 -13.57 16.00 -0.89
CA GLU A 51 -12.29 16.47 -1.42
C GLU A 51 -11.12 15.62 -0.91
N GLN A 52 -11.08 15.29 0.39
CA GLN A 52 -10.03 14.43 0.95
C GLN A 52 -10.04 13.04 0.29
N ARG A 53 -11.22 12.45 0.13
CA ARG A 53 -11.39 11.17 -0.55
C ARG A 53 -10.94 11.22 -2.00
N LYS A 54 -11.27 12.29 -2.73
CA LYS A 54 -10.83 12.48 -4.13
C LYS A 54 -9.30 12.55 -4.25
N LEU A 55 -8.65 13.30 -3.35
CA LEU A 55 -7.20 13.42 -3.32
C LEU A 55 -6.55 12.08 -2.93
N PHE A 56 -7.03 11.43 -1.88
CA PHE A 56 -6.54 10.11 -1.46
C PHE A 56 -6.68 9.06 -2.56
N MET A 57 -7.83 8.99 -3.24
CA MET A 57 -8.04 8.05 -4.35
C MET A 57 -7.16 8.37 -5.57
N THR A 58 -6.76 9.63 -5.75
CA THR A 58 -5.78 10.02 -6.77
C THR A 58 -4.41 9.41 -6.47
N GLU A 59 -3.97 9.45 -5.20
CA GLU A 59 -2.72 8.82 -4.76
C GLU A 59 -2.78 7.29 -4.87
N VAL A 60 -3.90 6.66 -4.50
CA VAL A 60 -4.13 5.20 -4.66
C VAL A 60 -4.02 4.80 -6.14
N ASN A 61 -4.63 5.57 -7.04
CA ASN A 61 -4.53 5.30 -8.48
C ASN A 61 -3.09 5.48 -9.00
N ARG A 62 -2.37 6.52 -8.53
CA ARG A 62 -0.95 6.74 -8.86
C ARG A 62 -0.10 5.57 -8.41
N ALA A 63 -0.27 5.09 -7.17
CA ALA A 63 0.42 3.92 -6.65
C ALA A 63 0.14 2.67 -7.49
N SER A 64 -1.13 2.42 -7.84
CA SER A 64 -1.52 1.28 -8.68
C SER A 64 -0.81 1.28 -10.04
N ARG A 65 -0.73 2.45 -10.70
CA ARG A 65 -0.01 2.59 -11.97
C ARG A 65 1.49 2.30 -11.81
N VAL A 66 2.12 2.87 -10.79
CA VAL A 66 3.54 2.62 -10.50
C VAL A 66 3.80 1.14 -10.24
N MET A 67 2.92 0.48 -9.48
CA MET A 67 3.00 -0.96 -9.21
C MET A 67 2.94 -1.77 -10.51
N LYS A 68 1.96 -1.48 -11.37
CA LYS A 68 1.80 -2.14 -12.67
C LYS A 68 3.02 -1.96 -13.56
N GLU A 69 3.51 -0.73 -13.69
CA GLU A 69 4.65 -0.36 -14.55
C GLU A 69 5.97 -0.95 -14.04
N THR A 70 6.20 -0.94 -12.72
CA THR A 70 7.48 -1.38 -12.13
C THR A 70 7.59 -2.89 -12.02
N THR A 71 6.48 -3.58 -11.74
CA THR A 71 6.49 -5.04 -11.50
C THR A 71 6.12 -5.85 -12.74
N GLY A 72 5.56 -5.21 -13.77
CA GLY A 72 5.00 -5.91 -14.93
C GLY A 72 3.87 -6.87 -14.54
N CYS A 73 3.16 -6.61 -13.43
CA CYS A 73 2.11 -7.49 -12.93
C CYS A 73 0.99 -7.73 -13.90
N LEU A 74 0.32 -8.88 -13.78
CA LEU A 74 -0.88 -9.17 -14.56
C LEU A 74 -2.06 -8.33 -14.05
N SER A 75 -2.18 -8.18 -12.74
CA SER A 75 -3.25 -7.40 -12.11
C SER A 75 -2.75 -6.63 -10.88
N VAL A 76 -3.45 -5.58 -10.50
CA VAL A 76 -3.24 -4.88 -9.22
C VAL A 76 -4.50 -5.06 -8.39
N ASN A 77 -4.39 -5.68 -7.21
CA ASN A 77 -5.48 -5.75 -6.25
C ASN A 77 -5.46 -4.52 -5.36
N ILE A 78 -6.62 -3.89 -5.19
CA ILE A 78 -6.81 -2.72 -4.33
C ILE A 78 -7.92 -3.02 -3.33
N ALA A 79 -7.65 -2.84 -2.04
CA ALA A 79 -8.67 -3.02 -1.01
C ALA A 79 -8.42 -2.11 0.21
N MET A 80 -9.50 -1.75 0.88
CA MET A 80 -9.52 -1.11 2.20
C MET A 80 -10.38 -2.03 3.06
N LEU A 81 -9.76 -2.73 4.02
CA LEU A 81 -10.43 -3.79 4.79
C LEU A 81 -10.67 -3.36 6.24
N GLY A 82 -9.60 -3.16 7.02
CA GLY A 82 -9.72 -2.56 8.36
C GLY A 82 -10.15 -3.48 9.51
N ASN A 83 -10.50 -4.75 9.28
CA ASN A 83 -11.01 -5.65 10.34
C ASN A 83 -10.06 -5.86 11.54
N VAL A 84 -8.73 -5.81 11.32
CA VAL A 84 -7.71 -6.02 12.37
C VAL A 84 -7.10 -4.70 12.86
N VAL A 85 -6.94 -3.73 11.97
CA VAL A 85 -6.44 -2.38 12.25
C VAL A 85 -7.48 -1.40 11.75
N PRO A 86 -8.24 -0.74 12.64
CA PRO A 86 -9.34 0.14 12.24
C PRO A 86 -8.90 1.38 11.47
N GLN A 87 -7.67 1.88 11.70
CA GLN A 87 -7.16 3.05 10.97
C GLN A 87 -7.22 2.81 9.46
N LEU A 88 -7.83 3.72 8.70
CA LEU A 88 -7.99 3.58 7.26
C LEU A 88 -6.62 3.42 6.59
N HIS A 89 -6.50 2.32 5.84
CA HIS A 89 -5.35 2.06 4.99
C HIS A 89 -5.80 1.30 3.75
N CYS A 90 -5.16 1.62 2.63
CA CYS A 90 -5.42 1.00 1.34
C CYS A 90 -4.27 0.08 0.96
N HIS A 91 -4.57 -1.19 0.74
CA HIS A 91 -3.65 -2.16 0.16
C HIS A 91 -3.62 -1.99 -1.35
N VAL A 92 -2.42 -1.92 -1.93
CA VAL A 92 -2.19 -1.93 -3.38
C VAL A 92 -1.15 -3.01 -3.68
N VAL A 93 -1.59 -4.12 -4.28
CA VAL A 93 -0.82 -5.36 -4.39
C VAL A 93 -0.66 -5.75 -5.85
N ALA A 94 0.58 -5.91 -6.31
CA ALA A 94 0.87 -6.46 -7.63
C ALA A 94 0.67 -7.98 -7.61
N ARG A 95 -0.06 -8.50 -8.60
CA ARG A 95 -0.42 -9.92 -8.71
C ARG A 95 -0.05 -10.52 -10.06
N HIS A 96 0.39 -11.77 -10.06
CA HIS A 96 0.74 -12.54 -11.24
C HIS A 96 0.22 -13.98 -11.13
N GLU A 97 0.03 -14.64 -12.27
CA GLU A 97 -0.15 -16.09 -12.29
C GLU A 97 1.08 -16.79 -11.67
N GLY A 98 0.82 -17.70 -10.73
CA GLY A 98 1.87 -18.43 -10.01
C GLY A 98 2.40 -17.74 -8.76
N ASP A 99 1.93 -16.52 -8.42
CA ASP A 99 2.19 -15.95 -7.11
C ASP A 99 1.50 -16.78 -6.00
N PRO A 100 2.00 -16.74 -4.74
CA PRO A 100 1.36 -17.49 -3.66
C PRO A 100 -0.13 -17.17 -3.55
N ASN A 101 -0.95 -18.23 -3.42
CA ASN A 101 -2.41 -18.18 -3.39
C ASN A 101 -3.13 -17.71 -4.66
N TRP A 102 -2.48 -17.46 -5.82
CA TRP A 102 -3.21 -17.14 -7.05
C TRP A 102 -4.21 -18.26 -7.44
N PRO A 103 -5.46 -17.96 -7.85
CA PRO A 103 -6.08 -16.64 -8.08
C PRO A 103 -6.79 -16.03 -6.86
N GLY A 104 -6.62 -16.62 -5.67
CA GLY A 104 -7.18 -16.12 -4.41
C GLY A 104 -6.52 -14.84 -3.88
N PRO A 105 -7.09 -14.26 -2.80
CA PRO A 105 -6.59 -13.03 -2.18
C PRO A 105 -5.28 -13.26 -1.41
N VAL A 106 -4.46 -12.21 -1.25
CA VAL A 106 -3.23 -12.30 -0.43
C VAL A 106 -3.50 -12.25 1.07
N TRP A 107 -4.59 -11.59 1.48
CA TRP A 107 -4.91 -11.36 2.89
C TRP A 107 -5.30 -12.66 3.60
N GLY A 108 -4.64 -12.95 4.72
CA GLY A 108 -4.89 -14.16 5.52
C GLY A 108 -4.31 -15.45 4.95
N HIS A 109 -3.57 -15.38 3.83
CA HIS A 109 -2.89 -16.55 3.28
C HIS A 109 -1.49 -16.71 3.87
N GLU A 110 -1.31 -17.71 4.73
CA GLU A 110 -0.04 -18.03 5.43
C GLU A 110 0.56 -16.84 6.22
N ALA A 111 1.61 -17.12 7.00
CA ALA A 111 2.32 -16.08 7.73
C ALA A 111 3.17 -15.19 6.79
N PRO A 112 3.27 -13.86 7.05
CA PRO A 112 4.15 -12.97 6.31
C PRO A 112 5.60 -13.43 6.31
N ARG A 113 6.31 -13.22 5.20
CA ARG A 113 7.74 -13.52 5.08
C ARG A 113 8.51 -12.21 4.97
N ALA A 114 9.14 -11.78 6.06
CA ALA A 114 9.89 -10.54 6.08
C ALA A 114 11.04 -10.54 5.06
N TYR A 115 11.42 -9.35 4.57
CA TYR A 115 12.63 -9.20 3.76
C TYR A 115 13.86 -9.58 4.61
N THR A 116 14.62 -10.59 4.18
CA THR A 116 15.84 -11.07 4.87
C THR A 116 17.11 -10.32 4.46
N GLY A 117 17.01 -9.41 3.50
CA GLY A 117 18.09 -8.55 3.00
C GLY A 117 17.59 -7.12 2.76
N GLN A 118 18.08 -6.47 1.70
CA GLN A 118 17.53 -5.16 1.31
C GLN A 118 16.10 -5.30 0.79
N ALA A 119 15.22 -4.42 1.26
CA ALA A 119 13.90 -4.20 0.66
C ALA A 119 14.03 -3.92 -0.86
N PRO A 120 12.98 -4.10 -1.68
CA PRO A 120 13.03 -3.96 -3.14
C PRO A 120 13.31 -2.50 -3.54
N VAL A 121 14.59 -2.14 -3.58
CA VAL A 121 15.08 -0.77 -3.79
C VAL A 121 14.51 -0.17 -5.06
N ALA A 122 14.49 -0.93 -6.16
CA ALA A 122 13.93 -0.47 -7.43
C ALA A 122 12.45 -0.08 -7.33
N LEU A 123 11.64 -0.84 -6.58
CA LEU A 123 10.23 -0.50 -6.36
C LEU A 123 10.11 0.73 -5.48
N MET A 124 10.83 0.77 -4.36
CA MET A 124 10.79 1.91 -3.44
C MET A 124 11.22 3.21 -4.14
N ASP A 125 12.24 3.17 -4.99
CA ASP A 125 12.74 4.33 -5.72
C ASP A 125 11.80 4.76 -6.86
N ALA A 126 11.17 3.79 -7.54
CA ALA A 126 10.11 4.08 -8.51
C ALA A 126 8.93 4.79 -7.83
N VAL A 127 8.50 4.31 -6.67
CA VAL A 127 7.45 4.96 -5.86
C VAL A 127 7.90 6.34 -5.41
N ARG A 128 9.09 6.51 -4.82
CA ARG A 128 9.58 7.84 -4.43
C ARG A 128 9.57 8.81 -5.60
N SER A 129 10.16 8.40 -6.73
CA SER A 129 10.23 9.22 -7.95
C SER A 129 8.86 9.56 -8.52
N ALA A 130 7.91 8.64 -8.38
CA ALA A 130 6.56 8.85 -8.82
C ALA A 130 5.85 9.86 -7.93
N PHE A 131 6.13 9.98 -6.64
CA PHE A 131 5.42 10.87 -5.70
C PHE A 131 6.20 12.15 -5.30
N THR A 132 7.44 12.34 -5.75
CA THR A 132 8.23 13.58 -5.54
C THR A 132 8.16 14.58 -6.70
N ARG A 133 7.66 14.19 -7.87
CA ARG A 133 7.46 15.10 -8.99
C ARG A 133 6.11 15.80 -8.85
N GLU A 134 6.15 17.02 -8.35
CA GLU A 134 5.17 18.10 -8.56
C GLU A 134 5.90 19.37 -8.97
#